data_AF-A0A6P0W6G6-F1
#
_entry.id   AF-A0A6P0W6G6-F1
#
_cell.length_a   1.000
_cell.length_b   1.000
_cell.length_c   1.000
_cell.angle_alpha   90.00
_cell.angle_beta   90.00
_cell.angle_gamma   90.00
#
_symmetry.space_group_name_H-M   'P 1'
#
loop_
_entity.id
_entity.type
_entity.pdbx_description
1 polymer ?
#
loop_
_entity_poly.entity_id
_entity_poly.type
_entity_poly.pdbx_seq_one_letter_code
_entity_poly.pdbx_strand_id
1 'polypeptide(L)' 'MCEVALIFPAFLLALKDWQSHRLDLALDTTVNWNRYCMIHLSVVCCGRAVPFLWRVLEHNSAAVAFDTYRPKLRRSQWL' A
#
# COMPACT_ATOMS: atom_id res chain seq x y z
N MET A 1 6.60 15.93 -7.62
CA MET A 1 6.53 15.68 -6.17
C MET A 1 5.32 14.78 -5.93
N CYS A 2 5.50 13.46 -5.82
CA CYS A 2 4.38 12.53 -5.69
C CYS A 2 4.20 12.17 -4.21
N GLU A 3 3.20 12.79 -3.61
CA GLU A 3 2.81 12.66 -2.22
C GLU A 3 2.43 11.21 -1.90
N VAL A 4 3.03 10.66 -0.84
CA VAL A 4 2.58 9.39 -0.27
C VAL A 4 1.42 9.74 0.65
N ALA A 5 0.20 9.57 0.18
CA ALA A 5 -0.96 9.75 1.03
C ALA A 5 -1.17 8.50 1.91
N LEU A 6 -1.40 8.77 3.18
CA LEU A 6 -1.30 7.86 4.31
C LEU A 6 -2.64 7.98 5.06
N ILE A 7 -3.54 7.00 4.95
CA ILE A 7 -4.74 6.97 5.79
C ILE A 7 -4.33 6.35 7.11
N PHE A 8 -3.75 7.18 7.99
CA PHE A 8 -3.15 6.71 9.24
C PHE A 8 -4.14 6.55 10.40
N PRO A 9 -5.04 7.51 10.70
CA PRO A 9 -5.71 7.50 12.01
C PRO A 9 -6.74 6.37 12.16
N ALA A 10 -7.62 6.19 11.17
CA ALA A 10 -8.65 5.15 11.23
C ALA A 10 -8.07 3.73 11.13
N PHE A 11 -7.03 3.57 10.31
CA PHE A 11 -6.33 2.31 10.12
C PHE A 11 -5.56 1.89 11.38
N LEU A 12 -4.83 2.82 12.01
CA LEU A 12 -4.16 2.58 13.29
C LEU A 12 -5.13 2.17 14.40
N LEU A 13 -6.29 2.82 14.45
CA LEU A 13 -7.30 2.51 15.45
C LEU A 13 -7.85 1.09 15.24
N ALA A 14 -8.08 0.68 13.99
CA ALA A 14 -8.50 -0.68 13.65
C ALA A 14 -7.42 -1.73 13.96
N LEU A 15 -6.14 -1.39 13.80
CA LEU A 15 -5.02 -2.27 14.15
C LEU A 15 -4.79 -2.41 15.64
N LYS A 16 -5.12 -1.39 16.45
CA LYS A 16 -4.96 -1.43 17.91
C LYS A 16 -5.70 -2.61 18.54
N ASP A 17 -6.88 -2.93 18.02
CA ASP A 17 -7.73 -4.01 18.51
C ASP A 17 -7.48 -5.33 17.76
N TRP A 18 -6.46 -5.41 16.91
CA TRP A 18 -6.12 -6.61 16.14
C TRP A 18 -5.52 -7.67 17.06
N GLN A 19 -6.32 -8.67 17.44
CA GLN A 19 -5.92 -9.71 18.39
C GLN A 19 -5.10 -10.85 17.76
N SER A 20 -5.01 -10.91 16.43
CA SER A 20 -4.29 -11.98 15.73
C SER A 20 -2.80 -11.66 15.62
N HIS A 21 -1.94 -12.67 15.80
CA HIS A 21 -0.48 -12.54 15.65
C HIS A 21 0.00 -12.34 14.21
N ARG A 22 -0.91 -12.39 13.23
CA ARG A 22 -0.59 -12.29 11.81
C ARG A 22 -1.44 -11.23 11.14
N LEU A 23 -0.78 -10.40 10.36
CA LEU A 23 -1.37 -9.41 9.47
C LEU A 23 -0.99 -9.79 8.03
N ASP A 24 -1.98 -10.12 7.20
CA ASP A 24 -1.74 -10.40 5.80
C ASP A 24 -1.74 -9.09 5.01
N LEU A 25 -0.68 -8.87 4.22
CA LEU A 25 -0.50 -7.68 3.39
C LEU A 25 -0.60 -8.04 1.92
N ALA A 26 -1.31 -7.21 1.15
CA ALA A 26 -1.36 -7.27 -0.30
C ALA A 26 -0.65 -6.05 -0.90
N LEU A 27 0.24 -6.31 -1.85
CA LEU A 27 0.90 -5.29 -2.66
C LEU A 27 0.35 -5.39 -4.08
N ASP A 28 -0.32 -4.34 -4.54
CA ASP A 28 -0.79 -4.29 -5.92
C ASP A 28 -0.23 -3.07 -6.67
N THR A 29 -0.14 -3.25 -7.98
CA THR A 29 0.34 -2.27 -8.94
C THR A 29 -0.64 -2.20 -10.11
N THR A 30 -1.21 -1.02 -10.35
CA THR A 30 -2.23 -0.83 -11.38
C THR A 30 -1.88 0.37 -12.25
N VAL A 31 -2.05 0.25 -13.57
CA VAL A 31 -1.92 1.39 -14.48
C VAL A 31 -3.26 2.11 -14.57
N ASN A 32 -3.22 3.42 -14.36
CA ASN A 32 -4.34 4.33 -14.56
C ASN A 32 -4.06 5.26 -15.75
N TRP A 33 -5.07 5.45 -16.58
CA TRP A 33 -5.02 6.31 -17.78
C TRP A 33 -3.82 6.07 -18.72
N ASN A 34 -3.29 4.85 -18.74
CA ASN A 34 -2.13 4.43 -19.52
C ASN A 34 -0.85 5.29 -19.33
N ARG A 35 -0.79 6.06 -18.24
CA ARG A 35 0.28 7.04 -17.97
C ARG A 35 0.78 6.98 -16.54
N TYR A 36 -0.08 6.58 -15.61
CA TYR A 36 0.27 6.58 -14.20
C TYR A 36 0.23 5.17 -13.63
N CYS A 37 1.30 4.73 -13.00
CA CYS A 37 1.30 3.51 -12.21
C CYS A 37 1.00 3.86 -10.75
N MET A 38 -0.09 3.31 -10.24
CA MET A 38 -0.45 3.37 -8.84
C MET A 38 0.06 2.11 -8.15
N ILE A 39 0.86 2.31 -7.10
CA ILE A 39 1.35 1.24 -6.22
C ILE A 39 0.70 1.42 -4.86
N HIS A 40 -0.08 0.45 -4.41
CA HIS A 40 -0.70 0.48 -3.08
C HIS A 40 -0.35 -0.74 -2.24
N LEU A 41 -0.27 -0.54 -0.94
CA LEU A 41 -0.15 -1.59 0.07
C LEU A 41 -1.45 -1.60 0.87
N SER A 42 -1.99 -2.79 1.05
CA SER A 42 -3.29 -3.04 1.66
C SER A 42 -3.15 -4.07 2.77
N VAL A 43 -3.92 -3.91 3.85
CA VAL A 43 -4.16 -5.00 4.79
C VAL A 43 -5.31 -5.83 4.28
N VAL A 44 -5.15 -7.15 4.32
CA VAL A 44 -6.22 -8.09 4.02
C VAL A 44 -6.95 -8.40 5.32
N CYS A 45 -8.18 -7.90 5.45
CA CYS A 45 -9.05 -8.19 6.59
C CYS A 45 -10.43 -8.63 6.10
N CYS A 46 -10.95 -9.72 6.68
CA CYS A 46 -12.28 -10.26 6.35
C CYS A 46 -12.51 -10.48 4.84
N GLY A 47 -11.47 -10.91 4.11
CA GLY A 47 -11.51 -11.12 2.66
C GLY A 47 -11.49 -9.84 1.81
N ARG A 48 -11.25 -8.67 2.42
CA ARG A 48 -11.14 -7.37 1.74
C ARG A 48 -9.73 -6.82 1.86
N ALA A 49 -9.20 -6.28 0.76
CA ALA A 49 -7.96 -5.53 0.76
C ALA A 49 -8.27 -4.05 1.05
N VAL A 50 -7.82 -3.54 2.19
CA VAL A 50 -8.00 -2.15 2.59
C VAL A 50 -6.67 -1.40 2.39
N PRO A 51 -6.57 -0.52 1.38
CA PRO A 51 -5.34 0.21 1.09
C PRO A 51 -5.05 1.26 2.18
N PHE A 52 -3.82 1.28 2.68
CA PHE A 52 -3.38 2.22 3.72
C PHE A 52 -2.15 3.04 3.31
N LEU A 53 -1.39 2.57 2.31
CA LEU A 53 -0.28 3.30 1.70
C LEU A 53 -0.41 3.27 0.19
N TRP A 54 -0.34 4.42 -0.50
CA TRP A 54 -0.25 4.44 -1.96
C TRP A 54 0.73 5.48 -2.48
N ARG A 55 1.11 5.35 -3.75
CA ARG A 55 2.01 6.26 -4.48
C ARG A 55 1.65 6.15 -5.94
N VAL A 56 1.59 7.29 -6.58
CA VAL A 56 1.41 7.39 -8.03
C VAL A 56 2.76 7.74 -8.64
N LEU A 57 3.09 7.06 -9.73
CA LEU A 57 4.28 7.30 -10.53
C LEU A 57 3.83 7.58 -11.95
N GLU A 58 4.48 8.50 -12.63
CA GLU A 58 4.31 8.63 -14.07
C GLU A 58 5.08 7.48 -14.75
N HIS A 59 4.35 6.44 -15.11
CA HIS A 59 4.83 5.19 -15.67
C HIS A 59 3.65 4.50 -16.37
N ASN A 60 3.85 4.01 -17.59
CA ASN A 60 2.82 3.40 -18.45
C ASN A 60 2.65 1.87 -18.26
N SER A 61 3.16 1.30 -17.17
CA SER A 61 3.25 -0.13 -16.93
C SER A 61 2.99 -0.43 -15.47
N ALA A 62 2.35 -1.57 -15.21
CA ALA A 62 2.13 -2.09 -13.86
C ALA A 62 3.39 -2.80 -13.34
N ALA A 63 4.30 -3.22 -14.22
CA ALA A 63 5.55 -3.85 -13.84
C ALA A 63 6.55 -2.78 -13.38
N VAL A 64 6.67 -2.64 -12.06
CA VAL A 64 7.61 -1.72 -11.42
C VAL A 64 8.73 -2.49 -10.72
N ALA A 65 9.96 -2.02 -10.87
CA ALA A 65 11.13 -2.61 -10.22
C ALA A 65 11.01 -2.55 -8.69
N PHE A 66 11.55 -3.56 -7.99
CA PHE A 66 11.50 -3.66 -6.52
C PHE A 66 11.96 -2.39 -5.80
N ASP A 67 13.05 -1.76 -6.25
CA ASP A 67 13.57 -0.52 -5.65
C ASP A 67 12.56 0.63 -5.63
N THR A 68 11.58 0.59 -6.54
CA THR A 68 10.52 1.59 -6.65
C THR A 68 9.57 1.58 -5.45
N TYR A 69 9.23 0.38 -4.93
CA TYR A 69 8.29 0.21 -3.82
C TYR A 69 8.95 -0.28 -2.52
N ARG A 70 10.23 -0.69 -2.55
CA ARG A 70 11.03 -1.02 -1.37
C ARG A 70 10.96 0.02 -0.23
N PRO A 71 10.97 1.35 -0.48
CA PRO A 71 10.82 2.33 0.59
C PRO A 71 9.47 2.25 1.32
N LYS A 72 8.40 1.82 0.64
CA LYS A 72 7.08 1.63 1.24
C LYS A 72 7.03 0.42 2.15
N LEU A 73 7.61 -0.69 1.70
CA LEU A 73 7.74 -1.90 2.51
C LEU A 73 8.55 -1.63 3.78
N ARG A 74 9.62 -0.82 3.69
CA ARG A 74 10.33 -0.34 4.89
C ARG A 74 9.44 0.49 5.80
N ARG A 75 8.63 1.40 5.25
CA ARG A 75 7.68 2.19 6.04
C ARG A 75 6.55 1.36 6.63
N SER A 76 6.33 0.11 6.23
CA SER A 76 5.36 -0.77 6.86
C SER A 76 5.98 -1.73 7.88
N GLN A 77 7.29 -1.63 8.17
CA GLN A 77 7.98 -2.51 9.14
C GLN A 77 7.57 -2.30 10.61
N TRP A 78 6.83 -1.24 10.91
CA TRP A 78 6.30 -0.98 12.26
C TRP A 78 4.92 -1.61 12.49
N LEU A 79 4.33 -2.23 11.45
CA LEU A 79 3.19 -3.14 11.56
C LEU A 79 3.68 -4.52 12.01
#